data_AF-A0A2T6DXH5-F1
#
_entry.id   AF-A0A2T6DXH5-F1
#
_cell.length_a   1.000
_cell.length_b   1.000
_cell.length_c   1.000
_cell.angle_alpha   90.00
_cell.angle_beta   90.00
_cell.angle_gamma   90.00
#
_symmetry.space_group_name_H-M   'P 1'
#
loop_
_entity.id
_entity.type
_entity.pdbx_description
1 polymer ?
#
loop_
_entity_poly.entity_id
_entity_poly.type
_entity_poly.pdbx_seq_one_letter_code
_entity_poly.pdbx_strand_id
1 'polypeptide(L)'
;MSSNPFTSEATPAVDRAAILAANPGIKSAAHWFWWIVGLSVINTVLVHSGSHTSFAVGLGFTLLADLFFRELMAVALVFDVAVVGFFVVMGVFAVRGHRWAFLIGGIVYAADALIFLYFQDYLALALHGWALFSLTTGGLALHRAIKQARSATGVSAEPPEPAAAVVVPSAEPATTEKDASGNRQD
;
A
#
# COMPACT_ATOMS: atom_id res chain seq x y z
N MET A 1 -10.10 -37.13 -23.49
CA MET A 1 -9.50 -36.39 -22.36
C MET A 1 -10.21 -35.05 -22.29
N SER A 2 -11.18 -34.91 -21.38
CA SER A 2 -12.00 -33.71 -21.27
C SER A 2 -11.22 -32.61 -20.56
N SER A 3 -10.93 -31.51 -21.26
CA SER A 3 -10.39 -30.29 -20.66
C SER A 3 -11.43 -29.74 -19.68
N ASN A 4 -11.07 -29.72 -18.40
CA ASN A 4 -11.95 -29.31 -17.33
C ASN A 4 -12.18 -27.79 -17.42
N PRO A 5 -13.42 -27.28 -17.58
CA PRO A 5 -13.70 -25.85 -17.68
C PRO A 5 -13.48 -25.08 -16.37
N PHE A 6 -13.06 -25.77 -15.30
CA PHE A 6 -12.78 -25.24 -13.98
C PHE A 6 -11.28 -25.08 -13.67
N THR A 7 -10.37 -25.16 -14.65
CA THR A 7 -9.01 -24.67 -14.44
C THR A 7 -9.08 -23.16 -14.19
N SER A 8 -9.11 -22.84 -12.91
CA SER A 8 -9.33 -21.52 -12.33
C SER A 8 -8.60 -20.43 -13.08
N GLU A 9 -9.34 -19.50 -13.69
CA GLU A 9 -8.78 -18.20 -14.00
C GLU A 9 -8.31 -17.60 -12.67
N ALA A 10 -6.99 -17.58 -12.47
CA ALA A 10 -6.39 -16.95 -11.31
C ALA A 10 -6.90 -15.51 -11.27
N THR A 11 -7.69 -15.17 -10.23
CA THR A 11 -8.11 -13.79 -9.98
C THR A 11 -6.87 -12.89 -10.12
N PRO A 12 -6.88 -11.87 -11.00
CA PRO A 12 -5.70 -11.05 -11.22
C PRO A 12 -5.23 -10.51 -9.87
N ALA A 13 -4.05 -10.95 -9.43
CA ALA A 13 -3.49 -10.48 -8.18
C ALA A 13 -3.26 -8.98 -8.30
N VAL A 14 -3.73 -8.21 -7.30
CA VAL A 14 -3.53 -6.75 -7.28
C VAL A 14 -2.03 -6.45 -7.36
N ASP A 15 -1.60 -5.79 -8.44
CA ASP A 15 -0.22 -5.36 -8.60
C ASP A 15 0.08 -4.17 -7.67
N ARG A 16 0.70 -4.49 -6.54
CA ARG A 16 1.10 -3.49 -5.53
C ARG A 16 2.24 -2.62 -6.04
N ALA A 17 3.13 -3.14 -6.88
CA ALA A 17 4.24 -2.37 -7.41
C ALA A 17 3.75 -1.28 -8.36
N ALA A 18 2.78 -1.61 -9.23
CA ALA A 18 2.11 -0.62 -10.07
C ALA A 18 1.38 0.45 -9.23
N ILE A 19 0.68 0.05 -8.16
CA ILE A 19 0.03 1.02 -7.23
C ILE A 19 1.05 1.99 -6.65
N LEU A 20 2.20 1.49 -6.17
CA LEU A 20 3.24 2.34 -5.58
C LEU A 20 3.89 3.27 -6.60
N ALA A 21 4.12 2.80 -7.82
CA ALA A 21 4.67 3.61 -8.91
C ALA A 21 3.73 4.76 -9.29
N ALA A 22 2.41 4.51 -9.30
CA ALA A 22 1.40 5.52 -9.60
C ALA A 22 1.13 6.49 -8.44
N ASN A 23 1.55 6.17 -7.22
CA ASN A 23 1.21 6.93 -6.01
C ASN A 23 2.48 7.27 -5.18
N PRO A 24 3.26 8.29 -5.58
CA PRO A 24 4.52 8.64 -4.92
C PRO A 24 4.34 9.02 -3.44
N GLY A 25 3.16 9.52 -3.04
CA GLY A 25 2.83 9.82 -1.64
C GLY A 25 2.86 8.59 -0.73
N ILE A 26 2.47 7.41 -1.23
CA ILE A 26 2.53 6.16 -0.45
C ILE A 26 3.98 5.76 -0.19
N LYS A 27 4.84 5.92 -1.21
CA LYS A 27 6.28 5.62 -1.09
C LYS A 27 6.97 6.57 -0.13
N SER A 28 6.66 7.87 -0.21
CA SER A 28 7.15 8.87 0.74
C SER A 28 6.74 8.54 2.18
N ALA A 29 5.47 8.16 2.38
CA ALA A 29 4.99 7.70 3.68
C ALA A 29 5.74 6.45 4.17
N ALA A 30 5.96 5.44 3.33
CA ALA A 30 6.73 4.25 3.70
C ALA A 30 8.17 4.57 4.12
N HIS A 31 8.78 5.60 3.53
CA HIS A 31 10.14 6.01 3.89
C HIS A 31 10.24 6.64 5.29
N TRP A 32 9.14 7.04 5.92
CA TRP A 32 9.19 7.47 7.31
C TRP A 32 9.66 6.37 8.26
N PHE A 33 9.43 5.10 7.95
CA PHE A 33 10.02 4.00 8.73
C PHE A 33 11.56 4.02 8.70
N TRP A 34 12.17 4.41 7.58
CA TRP A 34 13.62 4.54 7.49
C TRP A 34 14.14 5.77 8.23
N TRP A 35 13.39 6.88 8.21
CA TRP A 35 13.70 8.03 9.05
C TRP A 35 13.64 7.68 10.53
N ILE A 36 12.61 6.95 10.97
CA ILE A 36 12.50 6.45 12.35
C ILE A 36 13.73 5.63 12.72
N VAL A 37 14.11 4.64 11.90
CA VAL A 37 15.30 3.81 12.12
C VAL A 37 16.57 4.65 12.18
N GLY A 38 16.78 5.54 11.21
CA GLY A 38 17.99 6.37 11.13
C GLY A 38 18.13 7.32 12.33
N LEU A 39 17.05 8.02 12.69
CA LEU A 39 17.03 8.92 13.83
C LEU A 39 17.23 8.17 15.16
N SER A 40 16.67 6.96 15.28
CA SER A 40 16.87 6.10 16.45
C SER A 40 18.33 5.71 16.63
N VAL A 41 18.99 5.25 15.56
CA VAL A 41 20.41 4.86 15.62
C VAL A 41 21.30 6.07 15.95
N ILE A 42 21.05 7.22 15.33
CA ILE A 42 21.77 8.46 15.63
C ILE A 42 21.59 8.83 17.11
N ASN A 43 20.37 8.74 17.64
CA ASN A 43 20.09 9.01 19.04
C ASN A 43 20.88 8.09 19.98
N THR A 44 20.86 6.78 19.72
CA THR A 44 21.63 5.81 20.53
C THR A 44 23.12 6.15 20.54
N VAL A 45 23.72 6.50 19.40
CA VAL A 45 25.14 6.90 19.30
C VAL A 45 25.43 8.17 20.10
N LEU A 46 24.56 9.17 20.03
CA LEU A 46 24.74 10.44 20.76
C LEU A 46 24.71 10.23 22.28
N VAL A 47 23.74 9.46 22.78
CA VAL A 47 23.61 9.13 24.21
C VAL A 47 24.87 8.41 24.72
N HIS A 48 25.37 7.43 23.95
CA HIS A 48 26.56 6.66 24.34
C HIS A 48 27.89 7.43 24.18
N SER A 49 27.90 8.52 23.41
CA SER A 49 29.09 9.36 23.22
C SER A 49 29.31 10.36 24.37
N GLY A 50 28.49 10.33 25.42
CA GLY A 50 28.60 11.25 26.57
C GLY A 50 28.10 12.67 26.29
N SER A 51 27.35 12.86 25.20
CA SER A 51 26.70 14.14 24.91
C SER A 51 25.60 14.41 25.94
N HIS A 52 25.69 15.52 26.67
CA HIS A 52 24.60 16.03 27.51
C HIS A 52 23.42 16.57 26.70
N THR A 53 23.61 16.73 25.38
CA THR A 53 22.52 17.01 24.45
C THR A 53 22.03 15.68 23.90
N SER A 54 21.21 14.97 24.68
CA SER A 54 20.30 13.98 24.09
C SER A 54 19.29 14.78 23.29
N PHE A 55 19.51 14.93 21.99
CA PHE A 55 18.44 15.37 21.10
C PHE A 55 17.31 14.37 21.32
N ALA A 56 16.23 14.75 22.00
CA ALA A 56 15.10 13.89 22.26
C ALA A 56 14.30 13.69 20.96
N VAL A 57 14.93 12.99 20.04
CA VAL A 57 14.51 12.66 18.68
C VAL A 57 14.67 11.14 18.47
N GLY A 58 14.88 10.38 19.55
CA GLY A 58 14.85 8.92 19.57
C GLY A 58 13.44 8.35 19.73
N LEU A 59 13.36 7.02 19.88
CA LEU A 59 12.13 6.31 20.22
C LEU A 59 11.85 6.46 21.73
N GLY A 60 10.61 6.73 22.11
CA GLY A 60 10.20 6.82 23.52
C GLY A 60 10.45 5.53 24.29
N PHE A 61 10.38 4.39 23.61
CA PHE A 61 10.69 3.08 24.17
C PHE A 61 12.13 2.96 24.70
N THR A 62 13.11 3.63 24.08
CA THR A 62 14.50 3.60 24.60
C THR A 62 14.61 4.38 25.91
N LEU A 63 13.88 5.48 26.07
CA LEU A 63 13.79 6.22 27.35
C LEU A 63 13.24 5.35 28.49
N LEU A 64 12.21 4.53 28.22
CA LEU A 64 11.72 3.59 29.24
C LEU A 64 12.76 2.51 29.54
N ALA A 65 13.41 1.97 28.51
CA ALA A 65 14.40 0.92 28.70
C ALA A 65 15.56 1.41 29.56
N ASP A 66 16.07 2.61 29.30
CA ASP A 66 17.11 3.23 30.11
C ASP A 66 16.64 3.49 31.55
N LEU A 67 15.39 3.93 31.74
CA LEU A 67 14.84 4.18 33.07
C LEU A 67 14.70 2.91 33.91
N PHE A 68 14.19 1.83 33.31
CA PHE A 68 13.90 0.58 34.02
C PHE A 68 15.12 -0.37 34.10
N PHE A 69 16.03 -0.31 33.13
CA PHE A 69 17.18 -1.22 33.00
C PHE A 69 18.52 -0.51 33.11
N ARG A 70 18.60 0.67 33.76
CA ARG A 70 19.86 1.42 33.94
C ARG A 70 21.03 0.58 34.48
N GLU A 71 20.75 -0.36 35.38
CA GLU A 71 21.76 -1.23 36.01
C GLU A 71 22.12 -2.44 35.12
N LEU A 72 21.38 -2.65 34.03
CA LEU A 72 21.48 -3.75 33.08
C LEU A 72 21.61 -3.20 31.66
N MET A 73 22.66 -2.42 31.39
CA MET A 73 22.90 -1.77 30.09
C MET A 73 22.75 -2.72 28.88
N ALA A 74 23.19 -3.97 29.01
CA ALA A 74 23.06 -4.96 27.94
C ALA A 74 21.58 -5.26 27.60
N VAL A 75 20.70 -5.28 28.59
CA VAL A 75 19.26 -5.52 28.39
C VAL A 75 18.60 -4.33 27.71
N ALA A 76 18.92 -3.10 28.14
CA ALA A 76 18.44 -1.88 27.50
C ALA A 76 18.84 -1.84 26.01
N LEU A 77 20.12 -2.12 25.72
CA LEU A 77 20.64 -2.11 24.35
C LEU A 77 20.01 -3.20 23.46
N VAL A 78 19.77 -4.40 23.99
CA VAL A 78 19.05 -5.46 23.25
C VAL A 78 17.62 -5.04 22.92
N PHE A 79 16.95 -4.38 23.87
CA PHE A 79 15.60 -3.88 23.65
C PHE A 79 15.57 -2.78 22.58
N ASP A 80 16.50 -1.83 22.61
CA ASP A 80 16.64 -0.79 21.60
C ASP A 80 16.82 -1.39 20.20
N VAL A 81 17.74 -2.36 20.07
CA VAL A 81 17.98 -3.07 18.81
C VAL A 81 16.72 -3.81 18.34
N ALA A 82 15.96 -4.41 19.25
CA ALA A 82 14.71 -5.10 18.91
C ALA A 82 13.65 -4.12 18.36
N VAL A 83 13.48 -2.96 18.99
CA VAL A 83 12.50 -1.94 18.53
C VAL A 83 12.93 -1.35 17.19
N VAL A 84 14.21 -1.02 17.01
CA VAL A 84 14.74 -0.56 15.71
C VAL A 84 14.55 -1.63 14.64
N GLY A 85 14.86 -2.90 14.96
CA GLY A 85 14.67 -4.03 14.05
C GLY A 85 13.21 -4.22 13.64
N PHE A 86 12.27 -4.02 14.57
CA PHE A 86 10.84 -4.02 14.27
C PHE A 86 10.49 -2.96 13.20
N PHE A 87 10.96 -1.72 13.36
CA PHE A 87 10.68 -0.66 12.39
C PHE A 87 11.37 -0.88 11.03
N VAL A 88 12.55 -1.52 11.01
CA VAL A 88 13.17 -1.99 9.74
C VAL A 88 12.24 -2.97 9.02
N VAL A 89 11.72 -3.97 9.72
CA VAL A 89 10.79 -4.96 9.12
C VAL A 89 9.53 -4.26 8.60
N MET A 90 8.93 -3.37 9.39
CA MET A 90 7.77 -2.59 8.93
C MET A 90 8.10 -1.74 7.68
N GLY A 91 9.26 -1.09 7.66
CA GLY A 91 9.74 -0.33 6.51
C GLY A 91 9.85 -1.17 5.24
N VAL A 92 10.46 -2.36 5.34
CA VAL A 92 10.60 -3.30 4.20
C VAL A 92 9.23 -3.72 3.65
N PHE A 93 8.27 -4.04 4.51
CA PHE A 93 6.93 -4.42 4.06
C PHE A 93 6.13 -3.22 3.54
N ALA A 94 6.29 -2.03 4.12
CA ALA A 94 5.61 -0.82 3.69
C ALA A 94 6.05 -0.39 2.28
N VAL A 95 7.35 -0.43 1.97
CA VAL A 95 7.87 -0.11 0.62
C VAL A 95 7.47 -1.15 -0.44
N ARG A 96 7.05 -2.35 0.00
CA ARG A 96 6.46 -3.40 -0.85
C ARG A 96 4.93 -3.31 -0.96
N GLY A 97 4.31 -2.27 -0.37
CA GLY A 97 2.88 -2.00 -0.49
C GLY A 97 2.02 -2.88 0.41
N HIS A 98 2.58 -3.42 1.48
CA HIS A 98 1.80 -4.17 2.47
C HIS A 98 1.12 -3.23 3.46
N ARG A 99 -0.19 -3.04 3.30
CA ARG A 99 -0.99 -2.16 4.16
C ARG A 99 -0.90 -2.48 5.66
N TRP A 100 -0.67 -3.74 6.03
CA TRP A 100 -0.59 -4.12 7.45
C TRP A 100 0.61 -3.45 8.13
N ALA A 101 1.70 -3.21 7.39
CA ALA A 101 2.92 -2.62 7.94
C ALA A 101 2.66 -1.18 8.43
N PHE A 102 1.88 -0.41 7.67
CA PHE A 102 1.44 0.93 8.08
C PHE A 102 0.55 0.88 9.33
N LEU A 103 -0.34 -0.11 9.43
CA LEU A 103 -1.24 -0.23 10.57
C LEU A 103 -0.50 -0.66 11.85
N ILE A 104 0.23 -1.77 11.80
CA ILE A 104 0.95 -2.30 12.97
C ILE A 104 2.06 -1.35 13.38
N GLY A 105 2.89 -0.90 12.43
CA GLY A 105 3.95 0.07 12.67
C GLY A 105 3.40 1.40 13.19
N GLY A 106 2.29 1.89 12.61
CA GLY A 106 1.63 3.12 13.06
C GLY A 106 1.07 3.03 14.48
N ILE A 107 0.47 1.91 14.86
CA ILE A 107 -0.04 1.69 16.23
C ILE A 107 1.11 1.69 17.24
N VAL A 108 2.17 0.94 16.96
CA VAL A 108 3.35 0.88 17.85
C VAL A 108 4.00 2.24 17.98
N TYR A 109 4.14 2.97 16.88
CA TYR A 109 4.73 4.31 16.87
C TYR A 109 3.82 5.37 17.53
N ALA A 110 2.49 5.18 17.50
CA ALA A 110 1.57 6.02 18.26
C ALA A 110 1.67 5.77 19.77
N ALA A 111 1.82 4.50 20.18
CA ALA A 111 2.10 4.17 21.57
C ALA A 111 3.43 4.79 22.03
N ASP A 112 4.44 4.79 21.15
CA ASP A 112 5.72 5.45 21.40
C ASP A 112 5.56 6.96 21.63
N ALA A 113 4.74 7.62 20.81
CA ALA A 113 4.46 9.05 20.95
C ALA A 113 3.80 9.41 22.31
N LEU A 114 3.00 8.52 22.89
CA LEU A 114 2.36 8.75 24.20
C LEU A 114 3.38 8.84 25.33
N ILE A 115 4.55 8.21 25.19
CA ILE A 115 5.64 8.31 26.16
C ILE A 115 6.16 9.76 26.19
N PHE A 116 6.39 10.36 25.03
CA PHE A 116 6.83 11.76 24.96
C PHE A 116 5.78 12.74 25.47
N LEU A 117 4.50 12.44 25.27
CA LEU A 117 3.43 13.22 25.87
C LEU A 117 3.48 13.17 27.41
N TYR A 118 3.77 12.00 27.99
CA TYR A 118 3.92 11.82 29.44
C TYR A 118 5.14 12.60 30.00
N PHE A 119 6.28 12.53 29.31
CA PHE A 119 7.49 13.28 29.68
C PHE A 119 7.48 14.76 29.25
N GLN A 120 6.39 15.22 28.63
CA GLN A 120 6.21 16.59 28.12
C GLN A 120 7.28 17.04 27.12
N ASP A 121 7.82 16.09 26.34
CA ASP A 121 8.76 16.40 25.27
C ASP A 121 8.01 16.78 23.99
N TYR A 122 7.67 18.06 23.88
CA TYR A 122 6.86 18.54 22.76
C TYR A 122 7.59 18.51 21.42
N LEU A 123 8.93 18.59 21.41
CA LEU A 123 9.70 18.51 20.17
C LEU A 123 9.65 17.07 19.62
N ALA A 124 9.95 16.09 20.47
CA ALA A 124 9.83 14.68 20.13
C ALA A 124 8.40 14.35 19.69
N LEU A 125 7.41 14.81 20.45
CA LEU A 125 5.99 14.58 20.18
C LEU A 125 5.56 15.18 18.84
N ALA A 126 6.03 16.37 18.48
CA ALA A 126 5.72 17.00 17.20
C ALA A 126 6.28 16.21 16.02
N LEU A 127 7.54 15.74 16.13
CA LEU A 127 8.15 14.88 15.11
C LEU A 127 7.40 13.55 14.96
N HIS A 128 7.00 12.94 16.08
CA HIS A 128 6.17 11.74 16.09
C HIS A 128 4.82 11.98 15.42
N GLY A 129 4.16 13.10 15.74
CA GLY A 129 2.90 13.51 15.13
C GLY A 129 3.02 13.68 13.62
N TRP A 130 4.11 14.28 13.13
CA TRP A 130 4.34 14.45 11.69
C TRP A 130 4.58 13.12 10.97
N ALA A 131 5.40 12.25 11.55
CA ALA A 131 5.62 10.91 11.03
C ALA A 131 4.33 10.07 11.04
N LEU A 132 3.55 10.11 12.13
CA LEU A 132 2.23 9.45 12.21
C LEU A 132 1.25 9.99 11.19
N PHE A 133 1.17 11.30 11.01
CA PHE A 133 0.34 11.91 9.98
C PHE A 133 0.72 11.39 8.59
N SER A 134 2.02 11.33 8.28
CA SER A 134 2.50 10.80 7.01
C SER A 134 2.20 9.31 6.83
N LEU A 135 2.40 8.49 7.87
CA LEU A 135 2.11 7.06 7.85
C LEU A 135 0.61 6.76 7.69
N THR A 136 -0.24 7.49 8.41
CA THR A 136 -1.70 7.32 8.34
C THR A 136 -2.26 7.75 7.00
N THR A 137 -1.83 8.90 6.49
CA THR A 137 -2.25 9.40 5.16
C THR A 137 -1.79 8.45 4.04
N GLY A 138 -0.53 7.99 4.07
CA GLY A 138 -0.01 7.02 3.11
C GLY A 138 -0.69 5.65 3.19
N GLY A 139 -0.90 5.13 4.40
CA GLY A 139 -1.61 3.86 4.62
C GLY A 139 -3.06 3.90 4.14
N LEU A 140 -3.75 5.02 4.35
CA LEU A 140 -5.12 5.22 3.86
C LEU A 140 -5.17 5.37 2.33
N ALA A 141 -4.22 6.08 1.73
CA ALA A 141 -4.08 6.18 0.28
C ALA A 141 -3.85 4.78 -0.35
N LEU A 142 -2.98 3.97 0.25
CA LEU A 142 -2.74 2.59 -0.18
C LEU A 142 -3.98 1.72 -0.06
N HIS A 143 -4.73 1.83 1.03
CA HIS A 143 -5.99 1.11 1.19
C HIS A 143 -6.99 1.46 0.07
N ARG A 144 -7.14 2.76 -0.22
CA ARG A 144 -8.04 3.24 -1.29
C ARG A 144 -7.61 2.74 -2.66
N ALA A 145 -6.32 2.82 -2.99
CA ALA A 145 -5.79 2.35 -4.27
C ALA A 145 -5.99 0.83 -4.47
N ILE A 146 -5.74 0.02 -3.44
CA ILE A 146 -5.99 -1.43 -3.48
C ILE A 146 -7.48 -1.72 -3.68
N LYS A 147 -8.36 -0.96 -3.01
CA LYS A 147 -9.81 -1.13 -3.15
C LYS A 147 -10.27 -0.81 -4.58
N GLN A 148 -9.80 0.29 -5.16
CA GLN A 148 -10.11 0.70 -6.54
C GLN A 148 -9.62 -0.33 -7.57
N ALA A 149 -8.39 -0.82 -7.43
CA ALA A 149 -7.83 -1.85 -8.31
C ALA A 149 -8.70 -3.12 -8.31
N ARG A 150 -9.16 -3.57 -7.14
CA ARG A 150 -10.06 -4.73 -7.02
C ARG A 150 -11.41 -4.50 -7.68
N SER A 151 -11.98 -3.30 -7.53
CA SER A 151 -13.25 -2.95 -8.16
C SER A 151 -13.15 -2.92 -9.68
N ALA A 152 -12.05 -2.38 -10.24
CA ALA A 152 -11.83 -2.37 -11.69
C ALA A 152 -11.70 -3.78 -12.29
N THR A 153 -11.00 -4.68 -11.59
CA THR A 153 -10.91 -6.09 -11.98
C THR A 153 -12.25 -6.82 -11.90
N GLY A 154 -13.10 -6.48 -10.93
CA GLY A 154 -14.43 -7.08 -10.79
C GLY A 154 -15.47 -6.60 -11.81
N VAL A 155 -15.31 -5.38 -12.35
CA VAL A 155 -16.22 -4.80 -13.36
C VAL A 155 -15.88 -5.26 -14.79
N SER A 156 -14.62 -5.60 -15.07
CA SER A 156 -14.22 -6.10 -16.41
C SER A 156 -14.64 -7.56 -16.68
N ALA A 157 -15.36 -8.21 -15.77
CA ALA A 157 -15.86 -9.58 -15.90
C ALA A 157 -17.31 -9.65 -16.41
N GLU A 158 -17.89 -8.54 -16.88
CA GLU A 158 -19.15 -8.60 -17.63
C GLU A 158 -18.84 -9.23 -19.02
N PRO A 159 -19.51 -10.35 -19.38
CA PRO A 159 -19.30 -11.01 -20.68
C PRO A 159 -19.45 -10.00 -21.81
N PRO A 160 -18.73 -10.13 -22.95
CA PRO A 160 -18.96 -9.28 -24.10
C PRO A 160 -20.46 -9.30 -24.41
N GLU A 161 -21.08 -8.13 -24.32
CA GLU A 161 -22.45 -7.89 -24.74
C GLU A 161 -22.63 -8.60 -26.08
N PRO A 162 -23.57 -9.57 -26.21
CA PRO A 162 -23.73 -10.31 -27.44
C PRO A 162 -23.95 -9.28 -28.53
N ALA A 163 -22.97 -9.21 -29.44
CA ALA A 163 -22.94 -8.29 -30.56
C ALA A 163 -24.36 -8.11 -31.06
N ALA A 164 -24.84 -6.86 -30.94
CA ALA A 164 -26.11 -6.39 -31.44
C ALA A 164 -26.50 -7.25 -32.63
N ALA A 165 -27.60 -8.01 -32.47
CA ALA A 165 -28.15 -8.86 -33.50
C ALA A 165 -28.08 -8.10 -34.82
N VAL A 166 -27.16 -8.52 -35.68
CA VAL A 166 -27.05 -8.01 -37.04
C VAL A 166 -28.39 -8.36 -37.66
N VAL A 167 -29.24 -7.34 -37.78
CA VAL A 167 -30.46 -7.40 -38.58
C VAL A 167 -29.97 -7.66 -39.99
N VAL A 168 -29.93 -8.94 -40.36
CA VAL A 168 -29.74 -9.37 -41.74
C VAL A 168 -30.97 -8.86 -42.50
N PRO A 169 -30.84 -7.95 -43.48
CA PRO A 169 -31.95 -7.62 -44.35
C PRO A 169 -32.28 -8.88 -45.15
N SER A 170 -33.49 -9.43 -44.97
CA SER A 170 -33.98 -10.53 -45.79
C SER A 170 -33.84 -10.16 -47.25
N ALA A 171 -32.97 -10.88 -47.95
CA ALA A 171 -32.83 -10.78 -49.39
C ALA A 171 -34.16 -11.17 -50.06
N GLU A 172 -34.72 -10.20 -50.78
CA GLU A 172 -35.81 -10.37 -51.72
C GLU A 172 -35.32 -11.25 -52.91
N PRO A 173 -35.97 -12.38 -53.21
CA PRO A 173 -35.58 -13.19 -54.37
C PRO A 173 -36.15 -12.56 -55.65
N ALA A 174 -35.27 -11.99 -56.45
CA ALA A 174 -35.58 -11.58 -57.80
C ALA A 174 -35.59 -12.76 -58.77
N THR A 175 -36.47 -12.64 -59.77
CA THR A 175 -36.49 -13.25 -61.11
C THR A 175 -37.29 -14.54 -61.33
N THR A 176 -38.45 -14.36 -61.97
CA THR A 176 -38.81 -15.13 -63.17
C THR A 176 -39.30 -14.14 -64.23
N GLU A 177 -38.37 -13.57 -65.00
CA GLU A 177 -38.67 -12.96 -66.30
C GLU A 177 -38.30 -14.01 -67.34
N LYS A 178 -39.32 -14.59 -67.98
CA LYS A 178 -39.17 -15.53 -69.08
C LYS A 178 -39.98 -15.01 -70.26
N ASP A 179 -39.22 -14.60 -71.26
CA ASP A 179 -39.57 -14.29 -72.65
C ASP A 179 -40.95 -14.75 -73.15
N ALA A 180 -41.73 -13.77 -73.62
CA ALA A 180 -42.67 -13.92 -74.72
C ALA A 180 -42.57 -12.63 -75.56
N SER A 181 -41.69 -12.61 -76.56
CA SER A 181 -42.08 -12.80 -77.97
C SER A 181 -43.21 -11.89 -78.44
N GLY A 182 -42.83 -10.81 -79.13
CA GLY A 182 -43.29 -10.61 -80.50
C GLY A 182 -44.45 -9.63 -80.75
N ASN A 183 -44.08 -8.58 -81.47
CA ASN A 183 -44.66 -8.22 -82.77
C ASN A 183 -45.71 -7.07 -82.82
N ARG A 184 -45.28 -6.05 -83.58
CA ARG A 184 -46.00 -5.18 -84.54
C ARG A 184 -46.76 -3.92 -84.09
N GLN A 185 -46.15 -2.82 -84.52
CA GLN A 185 -46.72 -1.62 -85.15
C GLN A 185 -47.99 -1.88 -85.98
N ASP A 186 -48.86 -0.87 -85.99
CA ASP A 186 -49.41 -0.16 -87.16
C ASP A 186 -49.75 -0.98 -88.42
#